data_AF-A0A2T3NZW2-F1
#
_entry.id   AF-A0A2T3NZW2-F1
#
_cell.length_a   1.000
_cell.length_b   1.000
_cell.length_c   1.000
_cell.angle_alpha   90.00
_cell.angle_beta   90.00
_cell.angle_gamma   90.00
#
_symmetry.space_group_name_H-M   'P 1'
#
loop_
_entity.id
_entity.type
_entity.pdbx_description
1 polymer ?
#
loop_
_entity_poly.entity_id
_entity_poly.type
_entity_poly.pdbx_seq_one_letter_code
_entity_poly.pdbx_strand_id
1 'polypeptide(L)'
;MKYSKVSKIWAVGTGKKNNGREFTAKHDANKRYVLNKKIPTADKSSQTNYAENKVYVETLTEAANLLATNEYVINLTCEEGTRALRSYNKVIIEE
;
A
#
# COMPACT_ATOMS: atom_id res chain seq x y z
N MET A 1 -2.67 -14.71 -11.45
CA MET A 1 -2.28 -14.07 -10.17
C MET A 1 -0.79 -14.32 -9.97
N LYS A 2 -0.02 -13.31 -9.53
CA LYS A 2 1.45 -13.37 -9.40
C LYS A 2 1.91 -14.04 -8.10
N TYR A 3 1.16 -13.82 -7.01
CA TYR A 3 1.49 -14.32 -5.67
C TYR A 3 0.46 -15.35 -5.22
N SER A 4 0.89 -16.39 -4.52
CA SER A 4 0.02 -17.48 -4.04
C SER A 4 -0.15 -17.50 -2.53
N LYS A 5 0.88 -17.09 -1.78
CA LYS A 5 0.85 -16.96 -0.33
C LYS A 5 1.75 -15.78 0.04
N VAL A 6 1.21 -14.76 0.69
CA VAL A 6 1.97 -13.58 1.11
C VAL A 6 1.87 -13.45 2.61
N SER A 7 3.01 -13.39 3.28
CA SER A 7 3.13 -13.24 4.72
C SER A 7 3.31 -11.78 5.14
N LYS A 8 3.93 -10.95 4.29
CA LYS A 8 4.22 -9.54 4.62
C LYS A 8 4.34 -8.66 3.37
N ILE A 9 3.85 -7.43 3.49
CA ILE A 9 4.13 -6.35 2.53
C ILE A 9 4.65 -5.16 3.33
N TRP A 10 5.85 -4.67 3.00
CA TRP A 10 6.51 -3.63 3.78
C TRP A 10 7.45 -2.74 2.97
N ALA A 11 7.87 -1.63 3.57
CA ALA A 11 8.87 -0.71 3.00
C ALA A 11 9.64 0.01 4.11
N VAL A 12 10.83 0.49 3.80
CA VAL A 12 11.61 1.34 4.70
C VAL A 12 11.30 2.81 4.43
N GLY A 13 11.03 3.57 5.49
CA GLY A 13 10.87 5.02 5.41
C GLY A 13 12.21 5.71 5.10
N THR A 14 12.16 6.74 4.27
CA THR A 14 13.34 7.54 3.87
C THR A 14 13.21 9.01 4.25
N GLY A 15 12.06 9.42 4.81
CA GLY A 15 11.83 10.81 5.23
C GLY A 15 12.57 11.13 6.54
N LYS A 16 12.97 12.39 6.75
CA LYS A 16 13.77 12.84 7.91
C LYS A 16 13.30 12.31 9.27
N LYS A 17 11.98 12.22 9.50
CA LYS A 17 11.38 11.73 10.75
C LYS A 17 11.26 10.20 10.86
N ASN A 18 11.19 9.51 9.73
CA ASN A 18 10.89 8.07 9.66
C ASN A 18 11.99 7.28 8.93
N ASN A 19 13.20 7.84 8.85
CA ASN A 19 14.30 7.24 8.12
C ASN A 19 14.71 5.92 8.80
N GLY A 20 14.80 4.84 8.03
CA GLY A 20 15.14 3.51 8.53
C GLY A 20 14.00 2.79 9.26
N ARG A 21 12.84 3.42 9.47
CA ARG A 21 11.69 2.78 10.12
C ARG A 21 10.93 1.90 9.13
N GLU A 22 10.47 0.74 9.59
CA GLU A 22 9.63 -0.15 8.79
C GLU A 22 8.17 0.32 8.75
N PHE A 23 7.61 0.34 7.55
CA PHE A 23 6.18 0.51 7.31
C PHE A 23 5.61 -0.80 6.79
N THR A 24 4.58 -1.34 7.45
CA THR A 24 3.98 -2.63 7.12
C THR A 24 2.51 -2.47 6.79
N ALA A 25 2.00 -3.28 5.85
CA ALA A 25 0.58 -3.39 5.59
C ALA A 25 -0.12 -4.00 6.81
N LYS A 26 -1.15 -3.32 7.31
CA LYS A 26 -1.95 -3.78 8.45
C LYS A 26 -3.43 -3.69 8.11
N HIS A 27 -4.21 -4.51 8.81
CA HIS A 27 -5.66 -4.42 8.77
C HIS A 27 -6.16 -3.05 9.25
N ASP A 28 -7.24 -2.59 8.63
CA ASP A 28 -8.06 -1.51 9.16
C ASP A 28 -8.94 -2.00 10.33
N ALA A 29 -9.75 -1.10 10.88
CA ALA A 29 -10.69 -1.43 11.96
C ALA A 29 -11.70 -2.53 11.59
N ASN A 30 -11.91 -2.77 10.29
CA ASN A 30 -12.82 -3.80 9.77
C ASN A 30 -12.07 -5.09 9.37
N LYS A 31 -10.81 -5.27 9.81
CA LYS A 31 -9.99 -6.44 9.49
C LYS A 31 -9.70 -6.60 7.98
N ARG A 32 -9.59 -5.51 7.23
CA ARG A 32 -9.28 -5.53 5.78
C ARG A 32 -8.02 -4.72 5.46
N TYR A 33 -7.27 -5.14 4.44
CA TYR A 33 -6.20 -4.34 3.87
C TYR A 33 -6.77 -3.32 2.90
N VAL A 34 -6.18 -2.12 2.90
CA VAL A 34 -6.68 -0.98 2.12
C VAL A 34 -5.68 -0.62 1.02
N LEU A 35 -6.14 -0.70 -0.22
CA LEU A 35 -5.47 -0.17 -1.39
C LEU A 35 -6.24 1.03 -1.93
N ASN A 36 -5.55 1.87 -2.67
CA ASN A 36 -6.18 2.95 -3.44
C ASN A 36 -5.85 2.71 -4.90
N LYS A 37 -6.88 2.71 -5.77
CA LYS A 37 -6.66 2.68 -7.21
C LYS A 37 -6.05 4.01 -7.64
N LYS A 38 -4.99 3.96 -8.45
CA LYS A 38 -4.41 5.13 -9.11
C LYS A 38 -5.43 5.62 -10.13
N ILE A 39 -5.81 6.88 -10.03
CA ILE A 39 -6.63 7.53 -11.04
C ILE A 39 -5.67 8.20 -12.02
N PRO A 40 -5.71 7.87 -13.32
CA PRO A 40 -5.01 8.67 -14.32
C PRO A 40 -5.76 10.00 -14.44
N THR A 41 -5.29 11.05 -13.77
CA THR A 41 -5.80 12.40 -14.02
C THR A 41 -5.23 12.90 -15.35
N ALA A 42 -6.09 13.48 -16.21
CA ALA A 42 -5.67 14.10 -17.46
C ALA A 42 -4.64 15.23 -17.21
N ASP A 43 -4.77 15.91 -16.08
CA ASP A 43 -3.82 16.88 -15.57
C ASP A 43 -2.97 16.28 -14.45
N LYS A 44 -1.65 16.29 -14.64
CA LYS A 44 -0.62 15.67 -13.78
C LYS A 44 -0.51 16.26 -12.36
N SER A 45 -1.48 17.04 -11.89
CA SER A 45 -1.36 17.91 -10.71
C SER A 45 -2.03 17.38 -9.43
N SER A 46 -2.79 16.28 -9.48
CA SER A 46 -3.44 15.71 -8.28
C SER A 46 -3.07 14.23 -8.09
N GLN A 47 -1.91 13.97 -7.47
CA GLN A 47 -1.43 12.59 -7.26
C GLN A 47 -1.88 11.93 -5.95
N THR A 48 -2.49 12.65 -5.00
CA THR A 48 -2.64 12.06 -3.65
C THR A 48 -3.74 12.66 -2.76
N ASN A 49 -4.79 13.29 -3.29
CA ASN A 49 -5.86 13.79 -2.44
C ASN A 49 -7.24 13.39 -2.97
N TYR A 50 -8.03 12.81 -2.06
CA TYR A 50 -9.42 12.37 -2.14
C TYR A 50 -9.67 10.91 -2.58
N ALA A 51 -10.23 10.16 -1.63
CA ALA A 51 -10.40 8.72 -1.62
C ALA A 51 -11.70 8.30 -2.32
N GLU A 52 -11.72 8.32 -3.65
CA GLU A 52 -12.90 7.82 -4.39
C GLU A 52 -12.84 6.32 -4.68
N ASN A 53 -11.65 5.69 -4.65
CA ASN A 53 -11.46 4.30 -5.10
C ASN A 53 -10.66 3.45 -4.11
N LYS A 54 -11.05 3.46 -2.84
CA LYS A 54 -10.50 2.51 -1.86
C LYS A 54 -10.98 1.11 -2.20
N VAL A 55 -10.04 0.19 -2.37
CA VAL A 55 -10.32 -1.24 -2.48
C VAL A 55 -9.93 -1.90 -1.18
N TYR A 56 -10.87 -2.65 -0.61
CA TYR A 56 -10.69 -3.40 0.61
C TYR A 56 -10.57 -4.87 0.25
N VAL A 57 -9.51 -5.52 0.74
CA VAL A 57 -9.26 -6.95 0.52
C VAL A 57 -8.99 -7.64 1.84
N GLU A 58 -9.28 -8.93 1.91
CA GLU A 58 -9.20 -9.69 3.17
C GLU A 58 -7.79 -10.22 3.42
N THR A 59 -7.01 -10.44 2.36
CA THR A 59 -5.70 -11.09 2.47
C THR A 59 -4.56 -10.23 1.91
N LEU A 60 -3.36 -10.42 2.44
CA LEU A 60 -2.14 -9.86 1.85
C LEU A 60 -1.88 -10.40 0.45
N THR A 61 -2.26 -11.65 0.18
CA THR A 61 -2.11 -12.26 -1.15
C THR A 61 -2.93 -11.50 -2.20
N GLU A 62 -4.19 -11.18 -1.89
CA GLU A 62 -5.02 -10.35 -2.77
C GLU A 62 -4.45 -8.94 -2.91
N ALA A 63 -4.01 -8.33 -1.81
CA ALA A 63 -3.39 -7.01 -1.84
C ALA A 63 -2.13 -6.98 -2.73
N ALA A 64 -1.26 -7.98 -2.61
CA ALA A 64 -0.04 -8.10 -3.42
C ALA A 64 -0.35 -8.31 -4.90
N ASN A 65 -1.35 -9.13 -5.21
CA ASN A 65 -1.80 -9.37 -6.58
C ASN A 65 -2.39 -8.12 -7.24
N LEU A 66 -3.22 -7.36 -6.52
CA LEU A 66 -3.71 -6.06 -6.99
C LEU A 66 -2.57 -5.06 -7.14
N LEU A 67 -1.66 -4.98 -6.17
CA LEU A 67 -0.52 -4.08 -6.23
C LEU A 67 0.39 -4.38 -7.44
N ALA A 68 0.60 -5.66 -7.77
CA ALA A 68 1.40 -6.11 -8.91
C ALA A 68 0.89 -5.64 -10.28
N THR A 69 -0.39 -5.26 -10.39
CA THR A 69 -0.94 -4.66 -11.63
C THR A 69 -0.39 -3.25 -11.91
N ASN A 70 0.31 -2.65 -10.95
CA ASN A 70 0.72 -1.24 -10.96
C ASN A 70 -0.42 -0.22 -11.00
N GLU A 71 -1.68 -0.64 -11.00
CA GLU A 71 -2.85 0.25 -10.95
C GLU A 71 -3.20 0.70 -9.53
N TYR A 72 -2.55 0.13 -8.51
CA TYR A 72 -2.88 0.39 -7.12
C TYR A 72 -1.68 0.89 -6.32
N VAL A 73 -1.97 1.55 -5.19
CA VAL A 73 -1.02 1.82 -4.11
C VAL A 73 -1.57 1.25 -2.81
N ILE A 74 -0.70 0.67 -1.99
CA ILE A 74 -1.08 0.09 -0.70
C ILE A 74 -0.81 1.07 0.44
N ASN A 75 -1.66 1.03 1.47
CA ASN A 75 -1.43 1.77 2.71
C ASN A 75 -0.54 0.95 3.66
N LEU A 76 0.61 1.51 4.00
CA LEU A 76 1.52 0.95 5.00
C LEU A 76 1.54 1.85 6.22
N THR A 77 1.74 1.23 7.38
CA THR A 77 1.76 1.93 8.67
C THR A 77 3.05 1.64 9.42
N CYS A 78 3.58 2.66 10.09
CA CYS A 78 4.70 2.55 11.03
C CYS A 78 4.17 2.75 12.46
N GLU A 79 5.03 2.48 13.44
CA GLU A 79 4.84 2.92 14.82
C GLU A 79 4.42 4.40 14.89
N GLU A 80 3.67 4.77 15.92
CA GLU A 80 3.11 6.12 16.13
C GLU A 80 1.97 6.51 15.15
N GLY A 81 1.40 5.53 14.43
CA GLY A 81 0.21 5.75 13.58
C GLY A 81 0.50 6.48 12.27
N THR A 82 1.78 6.67 11.93
CA THR A 82 2.18 7.29 10.66
C THR A 82 1.86 6.34 9.49
N ARG A 83 1.30 6.90 8.42
CA ARG A 83 0.90 6.16 7.22
C ARG A 83 1.71 6.57 6.00
N ALA A 84 1.91 5.64 5.09
CA ALA A 84 2.57 5.87 3.80
C ALA A 84 1.84 5.10 2.70
N LEU A 85 1.56 5.78 1.59
CA LEU A 85 1.14 5.12 0.36
C LEU A 85 2.36 4.68 -0.43
N ARG A 86 2.34 3.45 -0.93
CA ARG A 86 3.43 2.88 -1.74
C ARG A 86 2.92 2.17 -2.97
N SER A 87 3.59 2.43 -4.09
CA SER A 87 3.44 1.66 -5.32
C SER A 87 4.22 0.34 -5.23
N TYR A 88 3.88 -0.61 -6.10
CA TYR A 88 4.52 -1.92 -6.20
C TYR A 88 6.05 -1.89 -6.19
N ASN A 89 6.67 -1.01 -6.98
CA ASN A 89 8.12 -0.86 -7.08
C ASN A 89 8.79 -0.24 -5.85
N LYS A 90 8.02 0.13 -4.81
CA LYS A 90 8.52 0.75 -3.57
C LYS A 90 8.19 -0.09 -2.33
N VAL A 91 7.78 -1.33 -2.51
CA VAL A 91 7.54 -2.28 -1.43
C VAL A 91 8.33 -3.56 -1.63
N ILE A 92 8.54 -4.27 -0.53
CA ILE A 92 9.02 -5.64 -0.47
C ILE A 92 7.82 -6.51 -0.14
N ILE A 93 7.70 -7.64 -0.83
CA ILE A 93 6.63 -8.62 -0.66
C ILE A 93 7.31 -9.94 -0.28
N GLU A 94 6.96 -10.47 0.88
CA GLU A 94 7.45 -11.75 1.39
C GLU A 94 6.35 -12.80 1.23
N GLU A 95 6.70 -13.95 0.65
CA GLU A 95 5.79 -15.09 0.43
C GLU A 95 5.81 -16.09 1.60
#